data_AF-A0A967R0C5-F1
#
_entry.id   AF-A0A967R0C5-F1
#
_cell.length_a   1.000
_cell.length_b   1.000
_cell.length_c   1.000
_cell.angle_alpha   90.00
_cell.angle_beta   90.00
_cell.angle_gamma   90.00
#
_symmetry.space_group_name_H-M   'P 1'
#
loop_
_entity.id
_entity.type
_entity.pdbx_description
1 polymer ?
#
loop_
_entity_poly.entity_id
_entity_poly.type
_entity_poly.pdbx_seq_one_letter_code
_entity_poly.pdbx_strand_id
1 'polypeptide(L)'
;MTTRHPSRPRLQRWLDTGDPRRVANHIDTCEQCQQTLDELTALDETTVADLQAATTPPEDLRERTTGGVDARLRDEAALTAFGDLFAIGWDVVRAVIEPETTDRGAAQDPSAPADDPNGGPS
;
A
#
# COMPACT_ATOMS: atom_id res chain seq x y z
N MET A 1 5.62 7.17 -44.83
CA MET A 1 7.05 6.79 -44.90
C MET A 1 7.11 5.27 -44.89
N THR A 2 7.50 4.63 -45.98
CA THR A 2 7.59 3.16 -46.09
C THR A 2 8.87 2.67 -45.42
N THR A 3 8.83 2.54 -44.10
CA THR A 3 9.88 1.86 -43.33
C THR A 3 9.89 0.39 -43.73
N ARG A 4 11.02 -0.10 -44.24
CA ARG A 4 11.19 -1.53 -44.55
C ARG A 4 10.96 -2.35 -43.28
N HIS A 5 10.12 -3.38 -43.37
CA HIS A 5 9.91 -4.32 -42.28
C HIS A 5 11.22 -5.04 -41.91
N PRO A 6 11.48 -5.28 -40.61
CA PRO A 6 12.57 -6.14 -40.18
C PRO A 6 12.37 -7.56 -40.74
N SER A 7 13.47 -8.22 -41.10
CA SER A 7 13.41 -9.61 -41.57
C SER A 7 13.07 -10.57 -40.42
N ARG A 8 12.47 -11.71 -40.74
CA ARG A 8 12.12 -12.77 -39.75
C ARG A 8 13.30 -13.19 -38.85
N PRO A 9 14.53 -13.40 -39.36
CA PRO A 9 15.69 -13.70 -38.49
C PRO A 9 16.05 -12.57 -37.52
N ARG A 10 15.74 -11.32 -37.89
CA ARG A 10 15.97 -10.16 -37.03
C ARG A 10 14.92 -10.05 -35.93
N LEU A 11 13.67 -10.42 -36.21
CA LEU A 11 12.61 -10.55 -35.19
C LEU A 11 12.92 -11.69 -34.22
N GLN A 12 13.38 -12.85 -34.71
CA GLN A 12 13.82 -13.95 -33.84
C GLN A 12 14.95 -13.53 -32.91
N ARG A 13 16.01 -12.91 -33.45
CA ARG A 13 17.10 -12.41 -32.62
C ARG A 13 16.62 -11.41 -31.57
N TRP A 14 15.66 -10.56 -31.93
CA TRP A 14 15.08 -9.60 -31.00
C TRP A 14 14.29 -10.29 -29.88
N LEU A 15 13.56 -11.38 -30.15
CA LEU A 15 12.93 -12.20 -29.11
C LEU A 15 13.96 -12.82 -28.15
N ASP A 16 15.09 -13.28 -28.69
CA ASP A 16 16.13 -13.94 -27.90
C ASP A 16 16.95 -12.95 -27.04
N THR A 17 17.22 -11.74 -27.54
CA THR A 17 18.18 -10.81 -26.90
C THR A 17 17.60 -9.46 -26.48
N GLY A 18 16.38 -9.10 -26.89
CA GLY A 18 15.72 -7.83 -26.57
C GLY A 18 16.30 -6.57 -27.25
N ASP A 19 17.33 -6.72 -28.09
CA ASP A 19 18.03 -5.63 -28.79
C ASP A 19 17.90 -5.83 -30.32
N PRO A 20 17.60 -4.80 -31.14
CA PRO A 20 17.64 -3.36 -30.84
C PRO A 20 16.31 -2.62 -30.68
N ARG A 21 16.33 -1.54 -29.88
CA ARG A 21 15.19 -0.62 -29.61
C ARG A 21 14.43 -0.15 -30.86
N ARG A 22 15.12 -0.02 -32.00
CA ARG A 22 14.49 0.34 -33.28
C ARG A 22 13.48 -0.72 -33.75
N VAL A 23 13.74 -2.01 -33.49
CA VAL A 23 12.84 -3.10 -33.84
C VAL A 23 11.60 -3.05 -32.94
N ALA A 24 11.77 -2.84 -31.63
CA ALA A 24 10.66 -2.65 -30.69
C ALA A 24 9.73 -1.50 -31.13
N ASN A 25 10.26 -0.30 -31.37
CA ASN A 25 9.46 0.84 -31.81
C ASN A 25 8.71 0.58 -33.14
N HIS A 26 9.29 -0.24 -34.03
CA HIS A 26 8.64 -0.62 -35.28
C HIS A 26 7.52 -1.64 -35.04
N ILE A 27 7.73 -2.62 -34.17
CA ILE A 27 6.71 -3.62 -33.79
C ILE A 27 5.50 -2.93 -33.18
N ASP A 28 5.69 -1.94 -32.30
CA ASP A 28 4.60 -1.21 -31.63
C ASP A 28 3.65 -0.50 -32.62
N THR A 29 4.13 -0.21 -33.84
CA THR A 29 3.38 0.56 -34.85
C THR A 29 3.02 -0.25 -36.09
N CYS A 30 3.41 -1.53 -36.16
CA CYS A 30 3.28 -2.34 -37.36
C CYS A 30 2.57 -3.68 -37.10
N GLU A 31 1.28 -3.74 -37.44
CA GLU A 31 0.43 -4.93 -37.28
C GLU A 31 1.02 -6.19 -37.94
N GLN A 32 1.62 -6.07 -39.13
CA GLN A 32 2.22 -7.22 -39.81
C GLN A 32 3.41 -7.80 -39.02
N CYS A 33 4.21 -6.95 -38.38
CA CYS A 33 5.31 -7.42 -37.55
C CYS A 33 4.81 -8.03 -36.24
N GLN A 34 3.70 -7.53 -35.69
CA GLN A 34 3.02 -8.12 -34.54
C GLN A 34 2.51 -9.52 -34.88
N GLN A 35 1.78 -9.67 -35.98
CA GLN A 35 1.28 -10.97 -36.44
C GLN A 35 2.42 -11.97 -36.68
N THR A 36 3.53 -11.53 -37.30
CA THR A 36 4.71 -12.39 -37.50
C THR A 36 5.34 -12.80 -36.18
N LEU A 37 5.32 -11.93 -35.15
CA LEU A 37 5.81 -12.27 -33.82
C LEU A 37 4.89 -13.26 -33.14
N ASP A 38 3.57 -13.08 -33.22
CA ASP A 38 2.59 -14.02 -32.69
C ASP A 38 2.81 -15.42 -33.27
N GLU A 39 3.09 -15.51 -34.58
CA GLU A 39 3.45 -16.79 -35.23
C GLU A 39 4.79 -17.37 -34.76
N LEU A 40 5.78 -16.51 -34.46
CA LEU A 40 7.10 -16.94 -33.96
C LEU A 40 7.06 -17.37 -32.49
N THR A 41 6.18 -16.76 -31.69
CA THR A 41 6.00 -17.04 -30.27
C THR A 41 4.78 -17.92 -29.99
N ALA A 42 4.10 -18.40 -31.03
CA ALA A 42 3.02 -19.35 -30.88
C ALA A 42 3.61 -20.63 -30.27
N LEU A 43 3.32 -20.84 -28.99
CA LEU A 43 3.61 -22.11 -28.34
C LEU A 43 2.65 -23.16 -28.88
N ASP A 44 3.13 -24.40 -28.97
CA ASP A 44 2.26 -25.53 -29.27
C ASP A 44 1.22 -25.69 -28.15
N GLU A 45 0.01 -26.09 -28.52
CA GLU A 45 -1.12 -26.25 -27.59
C GLU A 45 -0.76 -27.19 -26.44
N THR A 46 0.07 -28.22 -26.72
CA THR A 46 0.56 -29.14 -25.70
C THR A 46 1.46 -28.44 -24.67
N THR A 47 2.34 -27.54 -25.13
CA THR A 47 3.24 -26.79 -24.25
C THR A 47 2.46 -25.77 -23.42
N VAL A 48 1.43 -25.16 -24.00
CA VAL A 48 0.50 -24.28 -23.27
C VAL A 48 -0.22 -25.05 -22.16
N ALA A 49 -0.75 -26.24 -22.47
CA ALA A 49 -1.43 -27.09 -21.49
C ALA A 49 -0.48 -27.53 -20.36
N ASP A 50 0.75 -27.92 -20.68
CA ASP A 50 1.76 -28.30 -19.68
C ASP A 50 2.14 -27.12 -18.78
N LEU A 51 2.35 -25.94 -19.35
CA LEU A 51 2.63 -24.71 -18.58
C LEU A 51 1.45 -24.33 -17.71
N GLN A 52 0.23 -24.43 -18.23
CA GLN A 52 -0.98 -24.18 -17.45
C GLN A 52 -1.07 -25.15 -16.28
N ALA A 53 -0.83 -26.45 -16.49
CA ALA A 53 -0.81 -27.44 -15.41
C ALA A 53 0.28 -27.14 -14.37
N ALA A 54 1.48 -26.73 -14.80
CA ALA A 54 2.60 -26.42 -13.91
C ALA A 54 2.42 -25.11 -13.13
N THR A 55 1.71 -24.13 -13.70
CA THR A 55 1.48 -22.81 -13.10
C THR A 55 0.12 -22.67 -12.42
N THR A 56 -0.77 -23.66 -12.57
CA THR A 56 -2.06 -23.67 -11.89
C THR A 56 -1.82 -23.64 -10.39
N PRO A 57 -2.28 -22.58 -9.69
CA PRO A 57 -2.13 -22.51 -8.25
C PRO A 57 -2.93 -23.65 -7.63
N PRO A 58 -2.39 -24.33 -6.60
CA PRO A 58 -3.12 -25.41 -5.94
C PRO A 58 -4.39 -24.86 -5.28
N GLU A 59 -5.47 -25.65 -5.29
CA GLU A 59 -6.82 -25.19 -4.88
C GLU A 59 -6.86 -24.74 -3.40
N ASP A 60 -5.93 -25.24 -2.58
CA ASP A 60 -5.77 -24.92 -1.17
C ASP A 60 -5.01 -23.60 -0.92
N LEU A 61 -4.46 -22.95 -1.96
CA LEU A 61 -3.62 -21.75 -1.80
C LEU A 61 -4.40 -20.60 -1.19
N ARG A 62 -5.66 -20.42 -1.60
CA ARG A 62 -6.56 -19.42 -1.00
C ARG A 62 -6.81 -19.73 0.47
N GLU A 63 -7.12 -20.98 0.81
CA GLU A 63 -7.42 -21.36 2.19
C GLU A 63 -6.20 -21.18 3.11
N ARG A 64 -5.01 -21.56 2.63
CA ARG A 64 -3.74 -21.40 3.34
C ARG A 64 -3.33 -19.94 3.54
N THR A 65 -3.54 -19.10 2.54
CA THR A 65 -3.22 -17.66 2.64
C THR A 65 -4.21 -16.94 3.55
N THR A 66 -5.51 -17.22 3.43
CA THR A 66 -6.54 -16.56 4.24
C THR A 66 -6.47 -17.01 5.71
N GLY A 67 -6.27 -18.32 5.96
CA GLY A 67 -6.15 -18.85 7.31
C GLY A 67 -4.91 -18.33 8.06
N GLY A 68 -3.79 -18.16 7.36
CA GLY A 68 -2.56 -17.59 7.96
C GLY A 68 -2.69 -16.11 8.31
N VAL A 69 -3.38 -15.33 7.47
CA VAL A 69 -3.63 -13.89 7.73
C VAL A 69 -4.62 -13.71 8.88
N ASP A 70 -5.72 -14.46 8.90
CA ASP A 70 -6.72 -14.39 9.97
C ASP A 70 -6.14 -14.76 11.33
N ALA A 71 -5.27 -15.78 11.40
CA ALA A 71 -4.59 -16.15 12.64
C ALA A 71 -3.71 -15.00 13.15
N ARG A 72 -2.93 -14.39 12.25
CA ARG A 72 -2.02 -13.29 12.58
C ARG A 72 -2.76 -12.04 13.05
N LEU A 73 -3.87 -11.71 12.41
CA LEU A 73 -4.75 -10.60 12.82
C LEU A 73 -5.40 -10.85 14.20
N ARG A 74 -5.81 -12.09 14.50
CA ARG A 74 -6.35 -12.44 15.82
C ARG A 74 -5.28 -12.34 16.92
N ASP A 75 -4.06 -12.78 16.64
CA ASP A 75 -2.95 -12.68 17.60
C ASP A 75 -2.58 -11.22 17.88
N GLU A 76 -2.52 -10.37 16.85
CA GLU A 76 -2.29 -8.93 17.01
C GLU A 76 -3.41 -8.24 17.79
N ALA A 77 -4.67 -8.59 17.52
CA ALA A 77 -5.81 -8.06 18.27
C ALA A 77 -5.78 -8.47 19.75
N ALA A 78 -5.38 -9.71 20.06
CA ALA A 78 -5.26 -10.18 21.43
C ALA A 78 -4.16 -9.43 22.19
N LEU A 79 -2.98 -9.27 21.58
CA LEU A 79 -1.86 -8.54 22.19
C LEU A 79 -2.19 -7.07 22.43
N THR A 80 -2.91 -6.43 21.50
CA THR A 80 -3.36 -5.04 21.65
C THR A 80 -4.33 -4.91 22.82
N ALA A 81 -5.32 -5.80 22.93
CA ALA A 81 -6.27 -5.79 24.04
C ALA A 81 -5.60 -6.00 25.40
N PHE A 82 -4.60 -6.88 25.50
CA PHE A 82 -3.82 -7.05 26.73
C PHE A 82 -2.97 -5.82 27.07
N GLY A 83 -2.37 -5.18 26.05
CA GLY A 83 -1.63 -3.93 26.20
C GLY A 83 -2.52 -2.80 26.72
N ASP A 84 -3.72 -2.63 26.15
CA ASP A 84 -4.69 -1.62 26.57
C ASP A 84 -5.14 -1.85 28.02
N LEU A 85 -5.40 -3.09 28.41
CA LEU A 85 -5.78 -3.43 29.79
C LEU A 85 -4.65 -3.10 30.77
N PHE A 86 -3.40 -3.38 30.39
CA PHE A 86 -2.23 -3.06 31.23
C PHE A 86 -1.98 -1.56 31.32
N ALA A 87 -2.19 -0.82 30.22
CA ALA A 87 -2.08 0.63 30.20
C ALA A 87 -3.10 1.30 31.12
N ILE A 88 -4.36 0.84 31.11
CA ILE A 88 -5.41 1.33 32.03
C ILE A 88 -5.00 1.10 33.49
N GLY A 89 -4.50 -0.10 33.81
CA GLY A 89 -4.02 -0.40 35.16
C GLY A 89 -2.83 0.48 35.57
N TRP A 90 -1.89 0.72 34.66
CA TRP A 90 -0.74 1.59 34.88
C TRP A 90 -1.14 3.05 35.08
N ASP A 91 -2.10 3.56 34.31
CA ASP A 91 -2.62 4.92 34.46
C ASP A 91 -3.30 5.14 35.81
N VAL A 92 -4.03 4.13 36.31
CA VAL A 92 -4.61 4.17 37.66
C VAL A 92 -3.53 4.19 38.73
N VAL A 93 -2.51 3.34 38.62
CA VAL A 93 -1.39 3.31 39.57
C VAL A 93 -0.63 4.64 39.55
N ARG A 94 -0.38 5.21 38.37
CA ARG A 94 0.24 6.53 38.22
C ARG A 94 -0.60 7.63 38.86
N ALA A 95 -1.92 7.64 38.64
CA ALA A 95 -2.83 8.61 39.26
C ALA A 95 -2.88 8.53 40.79
N VAL A 96 -2.67 7.33 41.36
CA VAL A 96 -2.63 7.12 42.81
C VAL A 96 -1.26 7.46 43.42
N ILE A 97 -0.17 7.21 42.70
CA ILE A 97 1.21 7.46 43.17
C ILE A 97 1.63 8.93 42.98
N GLU A 98 1.15 9.61 41.93
CA GLU A 98 1.35 11.04 41.68
C GLU A 98 0.02 11.81 41.78
N PRO A 99 -0.48 12.09 42.99
CA PRO A 99 -1.74 12.82 43.15
C PRO A 99 -1.67 14.34 42.88
N GLU A 100 -0.57 14.91 42.39
CA GLU A 100 -0.47 16.36 42.09
C GLU A 100 0.35 16.57 40.81
N THR A 101 -0.18 17.12 39.70
CA THR A 101 -0.53 18.54 39.54
C THR A 101 -1.71 18.76 38.57
N THR A 102 -2.96 18.51 38.98
CA THR A 102 -4.13 18.97 38.20
C THR A 102 -5.15 19.69 39.08
N ASP A 103 -4.67 20.49 40.02
CA ASP A 103 -5.49 21.52 40.63
C ASP A 103 -4.68 22.82 40.82
N ARG A 104 -4.71 23.68 39.80
CA ARG A 104 -4.60 25.12 39.99
C ARG A 104 -5.67 25.80 39.16
N GLY A 105 -6.89 25.64 39.64
CA GLY A 105 -7.95 26.64 39.68
C GLY A 105 -7.98 27.70 38.59
N ALA A 106 -8.98 27.58 37.73
CA ALA A 106 -9.71 28.73 37.24
C ALA A 106 -10.16 29.61 38.41
N ALA A 107 -9.62 30.82 38.51
CA ALA A 107 -10.29 31.96 39.10
C ALA A 107 -10.40 33.02 38.01
N GLN A 108 -11.42 32.89 37.18
CA GLN A 108 -12.04 34.06 36.57
C GLN A 108 -12.68 34.84 37.72
N ASP A 109 -12.30 36.11 37.87
CA ASP A 109 -13.03 37.08 38.68
C ASP A 109 -13.89 37.95 37.74
N PRO A 110 -15.22 37.76 37.70
CA PRO A 110 -16.13 38.60 36.94
C PRO A 110 -16.79 39.65 37.86
N SER A 111 -16.62 40.93 37.52
CA SER A 111 -17.27 42.14 38.12
C SER A 111 -16.51 42.75 39.32
N ALA A 112 -16.22 44.04 39.46
CA ALA A 112 -16.73 45.27 38.85
C ALA A 112 -15.76 46.45 39.10
N PRO A 113 -15.82 47.53 38.28
CA PRO A 113 -15.21 48.82 38.60
C PRO A 113 -16.03 49.54 39.70
N ALA A 114 -15.34 50.15 40.66
CA ALA A 114 -15.95 51.10 41.60
C ALA A 114 -15.62 52.52 41.15
N ASP A 115 -16.65 53.27 40.75
CA ASP A 115 -16.61 54.70 40.44
C ASP A 115 -16.37 55.57 41.70
N ASP A 116 -15.50 56.58 41.53
CA ASP A 116 -15.44 57.99 42.01
C ASP A 116 -15.91 58.39 43.45
N PRO A 117 -15.28 59.38 44.16
CA PRO A 117 -15.46 60.81 43.79
C PRO A 117 -14.39 61.86 44.26
N ASN A 118 -14.42 63.05 43.62
CA ASN A 118 -13.86 64.40 43.95
C ASN A 118 -12.61 64.82 43.14
N GLY A 119 -12.57 65.93 42.41
CA GLY A 119 -13.51 67.03 42.17
C GLY A 119 -12.81 68.08 41.28
N GLY A 120 -13.50 68.59 40.24
CA GLY A 120 -13.02 69.67 39.36
C GLY A 120 -13.16 71.06 40.02
N PRO A 121 -13.49 72.14 39.28
CA PRO A 121 -13.10 72.58 37.94
C PRO A 121 -12.44 73.98 37.99
N SER A 122 -11.74 74.40 36.92
CA SER A 122 -11.64 75.77 36.35
C SER A 122 -10.34 75.95 35.58
#